data_AF-A0A1Y3TV41-F1
#
_entry.id   AF-A0A1Y3TV41-F1
#
_cell.length_a   1.000
_cell.length_b   1.000
_cell.length_c   1.000
_cell.angle_alpha   90.00
_cell.angle_beta   90.00
_cell.angle_gamma   90.00
#
_symmetry.space_group_name_H-M   'P 1'
#
loop_
_entity.id
_entity.type
_entity.pdbx_description
1 polymer ?
#
loop_
_entity_poly.entity_id
_entity_poly.type
_entity_poly.pdbx_seq_one_letter_code
_entity_poly.pdbx_strand_id
1 'polypeptide(L)'
;MYLNVLNNHIDYLADMKLGEITSDDVQQCLNECYDKPNQCHKVHMTLKQIFKAAIINKIITFNPCDGVELPKIQKSKKSRDLYDEETITTLTAHMLRHEFSTNLFYSDVNELETQKLMGHADISTTRKIYTHLRQKNMEADTKLNNYINKKINKDKQLKVIN
;
A
#
# COMPACT_ATOMS: atom_id res chain seq x y z
N MET A 1 -8.38 -0.49 -8.82
CA MET A 1 -9.44 -1.25 -8.13
C MET A 1 -10.83 -0.92 -8.67
N TYR A 2 -11.21 0.36 -8.77
CA TYR A 2 -12.52 0.79 -9.31
C TYR A 2 -12.72 0.47 -10.80
N LEU A 3 -11.70 0.61 -11.65
CA LEU A 3 -11.80 0.33 -13.09
C LEU A 3 -12.25 -1.11 -13.40
N ASN A 4 -11.80 -2.10 -12.61
CA ASN A 4 -12.17 -3.50 -12.82
C ASN A 4 -13.62 -3.81 -12.41
N VAL A 5 -14.20 -2.98 -11.54
CA VAL A 5 -15.61 -3.08 -11.16
C VAL A 5 -16.48 -2.47 -12.26
N LEU A 6 -16.11 -1.28 -12.75
CA LEU A 6 -16.81 -0.60 -13.83
C LEU A 6 -16.85 -1.46 -15.10
N ASN A 7 -15.71 -2.02 -15.50
CA ASN A 7 -15.57 -2.72 -16.79
C ASN A 7 -16.19 -4.13 -16.85
N ASN A 8 -16.60 -4.70 -15.72
CA ASN A 8 -17.06 -6.11 -15.70
C ASN A 8 -18.44 -6.30 -15.06
N HIS A 9 -19.01 -5.29 -14.40
CA HIS A 9 -20.24 -5.44 -13.62
C HIS A 9 -21.25 -4.31 -13.85
N ILE A 10 -20.95 -3.31 -14.68
CA ILE A 10 -21.86 -2.18 -14.94
C ILE A 10 -22.54 -2.28 -16.31
N ASP A 11 -22.17 -3.26 -17.14
CA ASP A 11 -22.70 -3.41 -18.50
C ASP A 11 -24.24 -3.45 -18.53
N TYR A 12 -24.87 -4.09 -17.54
CA TYR A 12 -26.33 -4.12 -17.41
C TYR A 12 -26.97 -2.72 -17.24
N LEU A 13 -26.29 -1.81 -16.54
CA LEU A 13 -26.76 -0.45 -16.26
C LEU A 13 -26.24 0.57 -17.28
N ALA A 14 -25.31 0.18 -18.18
CA ALA A 14 -24.56 1.11 -19.02
C ALA A 14 -25.45 1.86 -20.03
N ASP A 15 -26.47 1.18 -20.57
CA ASP A 15 -27.38 1.75 -21.56
C ASP A 15 -28.62 2.42 -20.93
N MET A 16 -28.79 2.32 -19.61
CA MET A 16 -29.92 2.91 -18.90
C MET A 16 -29.68 4.39 -18.61
N LYS A 17 -30.72 5.22 -18.72
CA LYS A 17 -30.61 6.62 -18.27
C LYS A 17 -30.53 6.67 -16.75
N LEU A 18 -29.64 7.48 -16.20
CA LEU A 18 -29.46 7.60 -14.74
C LEU A 18 -30.77 7.86 -13.97
N GLY A 19 -31.70 8.62 -14.53
CA GLY A 19 -32.99 8.93 -13.89
C GLY A 19 -34.02 7.79 -13.95
N GLU A 20 -33.79 6.76 -14.76
CA GLU A 20 -34.66 5.59 -14.92
C GLU A 20 -34.18 4.40 -14.07
N ILE A 21 -32.97 4.47 -13.51
CA ILE A 21 -32.39 3.37 -12.73
C ILE A 21 -33.07 3.28 -11.37
N THR A 22 -33.63 2.11 -11.08
CA THR A 22 -34.31 1.76 -9.83
C THR A 22 -33.44 0.86 -8.96
N SER A 23 -33.87 0.64 -7.71
CA SER A 23 -33.18 -0.27 -6.79
C SER A 23 -33.21 -1.74 -7.26
N ASP A 24 -34.25 -2.15 -7.96
CA ASP A 24 -34.36 -3.48 -8.58
C ASP A 24 -33.30 -3.68 -9.68
N ASP A 25 -33.04 -2.66 -10.50
CA ASP A 25 -32.01 -2.72 -11.54
C ASP A 25 -30.62 -2.89 -10.93
N VAL A 26 -30.35 -2.18 -9.83
CA VAL A 26 -29.11 -2.34 -9.07
C VAL A 26 -29.01 -3.74 -8.47
N GLN A 27 -30.11 -4.28 -7.93
CA GLN A 27 -30.12 -5.65 -7.41
C GLN A 27 -29.82 -6.66 -8.52
N GLN A 28 -30.39 -6.50 -9.70
CA GLN A 28 -30.14 -7.37 -10.85
C GLN A 28 -28.66 -7.33 -11.29
N CYS A 29 -28.06 -6.14 -11.33
CA CYS A 29 -26.63 -5.97 -11.55
C CYS A 29 -25.78 -6.69 -10.46
N LEU A 30 -26.17 -6.57 -9.19
CA LEU A 30 -25.44 -7.24 -8.10
C LEU A 30 -25.60 -8.76 -8.09
N ASN A 31 -26.69 -9.29 -8.67
CA ASN A 31 -26.95 -10.72 -8.74
C ASN A 31 -25.87 -11.47 -9.56
N GLU A 32 -25.24 -10.81 -10.54
CA GLU A 32 -24.12 -11.38 -11.33
C GLU A 32 -22.89 -11.75 -10.48
N CYS A 33 -22.71 -11.07 -9.36
CA CYS A 33 -21.57 -11.28 -8.46
C CYS A 33 -21.98 -11.68 -7.03
N TYR A 34 -23.24 -12.08 -6.84
CA TYR A 34 -23.80 -12.41 -5.53
C TYR A 34 -23.07 -13.59 -4.86
N ASP A 35 -22.64 -14.57 -5.65
CA ASP A 35 -21.86 -15.74 -5.19
C ASP A 35 -20.49 -15.38 -4.61
N LYS A 36 -20.01 -14.15 -4.85
CA LYS A 36 -18.70 -13.67 -4.40
C LYS A 36 -18.90 -12.47 -3.47
N PRO A 37 -19.10 -12.69 -2.15
CA PRO A 37 -19.54 -11.63 -1.24
C PRO A 37 -18.64 -10.39 -1.23
N ASN A 38 -17.32 -10.59 -1.19
CA ASN A 38 -16.37 -9.48 -1.19
C ASN A 38 -16.37 -8.69 -2.51
N GLN A 39 -16.68 -9.34 -3.63
CA GLN A 39 -16.80 -8.67 -4.93
C GLN A 39 -18.10 -7.88 -4.99
N CYS A 40 -19.23 -8.51 -4.64
CA CYS A 40 -20.54 -7.87 -4.56
C CYS A 40 -20.52 -6.59 -3.71
N HIS A 41 -19.88 -6.64 -2.54
CA HIS A 41 -19.73 -5.45 -1.69
C HIS A 41 -18.90 -4.34 -2.34
N LYS A 42 -17.83 -4.69 -3.07
CA LYS A 42 -17.01 -3.69 -3.78
C LYS A 42 -17.77 -3.06 -4.94
N VAL A 43 -18.58 -3.85 -5.66
CA VAL A 43 -19.46 -3.36 -6.73
C VAL A 43 -20.49 -2.39 -6.14
N HIS A 44 -21.22 -2.80 -5.10
CA HIS A 44 -22.19 -1.96 -4.41
C HIS A 44 -21.59 -0.65 -3.88
N MET A 45 -20.43 -0.71 -3.22
CA MET A 45 -19.74 0.49 -2.73
C MET A 45 -19.35 1.45 -3.85
N THR A 46 -19.01 0.93 -5.02
CA THR A 46 -18.67 1.74 -6.20
C THR A 46 -19.91 2.41 -6.76
N LEU A 47 -20.98 1.64 -7.02
CA LEU A 47 -22.26 2.15 -7.51
C LEU A 47 -22.86 3.18 -6.55
N LYS A 48 -22.82 2.90 -5.24
CA LYS A 48 -23.33 3.81 -4.21
C LYS A 48 -22.62 5.17 -4.24
N GLN A 49 -21.31 5.20 -4.49
CA GLN A 49 -20.54 6.44 -4.65
C GLN A 49 -20.89 7.18 -5.95
N ILE A 50 -21.07 6.46 -7.06
CA ILE A 50 -21.46 7.04 -8.35
C ILE A 50 -22.84 7.71 -8.24
N PHE A 51 -23.84 7.01 -7.73
CA PHE A 51 -25.18 7.59 -7.57
C PHE A 51 -25.22 8.69 -6.51
N LYS A 52 -24.39 8.62 -5.47
CA LYS A 52 -24.21 9.74 -4.54
C LYS A 52 -23.70 10.99 -5.25
N ALA A 53 -22.75 10.86 -6.17
CA ALA A 53 -22.30 11.99 -6.98
C ALA A 53 -23.41 12.51 -7.90
N ALA A 54 -24.22 11.63 -8.48
CA ALA A 54 -25.37 12.02 -9.30
C ALA A 54 -26.42 12.83 -8.51
N ILE A 55 -26.67 12.48 -7.24
CA ILE A 55 -27.54 13.26 -6.34
C ILE A 55 -26.96 14.65 -6.06
N ILE A 56 -25.67 14.73 -5.76
CA ILE A 56 -24.98 16.01 -5.49
C ILE A 56 -25.09 16.93 -6.71
N ASN A 57 -24.96 16.36 -7.92
CA ASN A 57 -25.13 17.07 -9.18
C ASN A 57 -26.60 17.29 -9.58
N LYS A 58 -27.56 16.91 -8.71
CA LYS A 58 -29.01 17.03 -8.93
C LYS A 58 -29.51 16.35 -10.21
N ILE A 59 -28.82 15.30 -10.65
CA ILE A 59 -29.21 14.47 -11.80
C ILE A 59 -30.34 13.52 -11.39
N ILE A 60 -30.26 13.00 -10.16
CA ILE A 60 -31.26 12.11 -9.56
C ILE A 60 -31.64 12.62 -8.16
N THR A 61 -32.80 12.21 -7.67
CA THR A 61 -33.36 12.66 -6.38
C THR A 61 -33.12 11.69 -5.23
N PHE A 62 -32.80 10.43 -5.52
CA PHE A 62 -32.55 9.37 -4.54
C PHE A 62 -31.40 8.47 -4.99
N ASN A 63 -30.88 7.64 -4.10
CA ASN A 63 -29.81 6.69 -4.43
C ASN A 63 -30.42 5.30 -4.71
N PRO A 64 -30.32 4.78 -5.95
CA PRO A 64 -30.84 3.44 -6.29
C PRO A 64 -30.16 2.32 -5.50
N CYS A 65 -28.95 2.52 -4.96
CA CYS A 65 -28.27 1.53 -4.12
C CYS A 65 -28.79 1.44 -2.67
N ASP A 66 -29.76 2.27 -2.28
CA ASP A 66 -30.36 2.17 -0.94
C ASP A 66 -31.41 1.06 -0.91
N GLY A 67 -31.36 0.21 0.11
CA GLY A 67 -32.30 -0.91 0.29
C GLY A 67 -31.95 -2.21 -0.44
N VAL A 68 -30.92 -2.23 -1.29
CA VAL A 68 -30.48 -3.46 -1.98
C VAL A 68 -29.85 -4.48 -1.02
N GLU A 69 -30.07 -5.76 -1.31
CA GLU A 69 -29.62 -6.87 -0.49
C GLU A 69 -28.21 -7.31 -0.85
N LEU A 70 -27.38 -7.54 0.18
CA LEU A 70 -25.99 -7.94 0.03
C LEU A 70 -25.71 -9.28 0.70
N PRO A 71 -24.88 -10.14 0.09
CA PRO A 71 -24.53 -11.46 0.64
C PRO A 71 -23.69 -11.33 1.93
N LYS A 72 -24.02 -12.08 2.97
CA LYS A 72 -23.27 -11.99 4.25
C LYS A 72 -21.79 -12.37 4.06
N ILE A 73 -20.88 -11.47 4.46
CA ILE A 73 -19.44 -11.76 4.46
C ILE A 73 -19.10 -12.61 5.68
N GLN A 74 -18.68 -13.86 5.45
CA GLN A 74 -18.06 -14.68 6.47
C GLN A 74 -16.64 -14.15 6.73
N LYS A 75 -16.39 -13.62 7.92
CA LYS A 75 -15.05 -13.20 8.34
C LYS A 75 -14.23 -14.46 8.61
N SER A 76 -13.20 -14.72 7.81
CA SER A 76 -12.21 -15.73 8.20
C SER A 76 -11.52 -15.28 9.48
N LYS A 77 -11.38 -16.18 10.46
CA LYS A 77 -10.35 -16.00 11.50
C LYS A 77 -9.03 -15.94 10.74
N LYS A 78 -8.40 -14.77 10.66
CA LYS A 78 -7.01 -14.67 10.20
C LYS A 78 -6.19 -15.63 11.08
N SER A 79 -5.66 -16.70 10.49
CA SER A 79 -4.63 -17.52 11.12
C SER A 79 -3.44 -16.59 11.39
N ARG A 80 -3.25 -16.20 12.65
CA ARG A 80 -2.12 -15.38 13.10
C ARG A 80 -0.90 -16.26 13.44
N ASP A 81 -0.96 -17.54 13.10
CA ASP A 81 -0.18 -18.60 13.74
C ASP A 81 1.22 -18.79 13.10
N LEU A 82 1.93 -17.70 12.83
CA LEU A 82 3.33 -17.73 12.39
C LEU A 82 4.27 -16.89 13.25
N TYR A 83 3.74 -16.07 14.17
CA TYR A 83 4.53 -15.20 15.05
C TYR A 83 3.93 -15.17 16.44
N ASP A 84 4.76 -15.00 17.47
CA ASP A 84 4.34 -14.73 18.84
C ASP A 84 3.53 -13.43 18.92
N GLU A 85 2.55 -13.39 19.83
CA GLU A 85 1.57 -12.31 19.93
C GLU A 85 2.23 -10.94 20.21
N GLU A 86 3.42 -10.94 20.82
CA GLU A 86 4.23 -9.77 21.11
C GLU A 86 4.90 -9.15 19.85
N THR A 87 5.39 -9.96 18.91
CA THR A 87 6.02 -9.44 17.68
C THR A 87 5.00 -8.88 16.69
N ILE A 88 3.78 -9.43 16.67
CA ILE A 88 2.70 -8.95 15.79
C ILE A 88 2.17 -7.58 16.24
N THR A 89 2.17 -7.30 17.55
CA THR A 89 1.61 -6.04 18.09
C THR A 89 2.53 -4.84 17.89
N THR A 90 3.84 -5.08 17.74
CA THR A 90 4.85 -4.02 17.57
C THR A 90 5.18 -3.71 16.11
N LEU A 91 4.98 -4.66 15.20
CA LEU A 91 5.30 -4.49 13.78
C LEU A 91 4.27 -3.62 13.06
N THR A 92 4.72 -2.47 12.54
CA THR A 92 3.87 -1.58 11.72
C THR A 92 4.25 -1.63 10.25
N ALA A 93 3.29 -1.31 9.37
CA ALA A 93 3.56 -1.16 7.94
C ALA A 93 4.62 -0.09 7.64
N HIS A 94 4.80 0.88 8.56
CA HIS A 94 5.85 1.89 8.42
C HIS A 94 7.25 1.29 8.64
N MET A 95 7.40 0.37 9.60
CA MET A 95 8.68 -0.32 9.83
C MET A 95 9.08 -1.18 8.65
N LEU A 96 8.13 -1.92 8.07
CA LEU A 96 8.38 -2.70 6.84
C LEU A 96 8.77 -1.80 5.66
N ARG A 97 8.14 -0.64 5.52
CA ARG A 97 8.49 0.36 4.50
C ARG A 97 9.91 0.90 4.70
N HIS A 98 10.32 1.15 5.93
CA HIS A 98 11.70 1.56 6.26
C HIS A 98 12.71 0.47 5.94
N GLU A 99 12.41 -0.77 6.31
CA GLU A 99 13.27 -1.92 6.01
C GLU A 99 13.45 -2.11 4.50
N PHE A 100 12.35 -2.01 3.74
CA PHE A 100 12.38 -2.08 2.29
C PHE A 100 13.23 -0.96 1.67
N SER A 101 13.10 0.29 2.14
CA SER A 101 13.94 1.40 1.68
C SER A 101 15.43 1.19 1.99
N THR A 102 15.72 0.59 3.15
CA THR A 102 17.08 0.29 3.59
C THR A 102 17.72 -0.76 2.68
N ASN A 103 16.97 -1.81 2.34
CA ASN A 103 17.43 -2.85 1.41
C ASN A 103 17.67 -2.32 0.00
N LEU A 104 16.82 -1.42 -0.49
CA LEU A 104 17.02 -0.77 -1.79
C LEU A 104 18.30 0.08 -1.81
N PHE A 105 18.57 0.81 -0.73
CA PHE A 105 19.80 1.59 -0.59
C PHE A 105 21.05 0.72 -0.63
N TYR A 106 21.07 -0.39 0.13
CA TYR A 106 22.19 -1.32 0.13
C TYR A 106 22.34 -2.11 -1.17
N SER A 107 21.31 -2.12 -2.01
CA SER A 107 21.34 -2.72 -3.36
C SER A 107 21.73 -1.71 -4.45
N ASP A 108 22.21 -0.52 -4.06
CA ASP A 108 22.61 0.58 -4.96
C ASP A 108 21.50 1.08 -5.91
N VAL A 109 20.23 0.91 -5.51
CA VAL A 109 19.10 1.46 -6.26
C VAL A 109 19.04 2.98 -6.08
N ASN A 110 18.79 3.71 -7.17
CA ASN A 110 18.79 5.17 -7.09
C ASN A 110 17.53 5.73 -6.38
N GLU A 111 17.62 6.98 -5.87
CA GLU A 111 16.54 7.62 -5.10
C GLU A 111 15.24 7.78 -5.91
N LEU A 112 15.33 8.01 -7.22
CA LEU A 112 14.16 8.22 -8.09
C LEU A 112 13.41 6.90 -8.36
N GLU A 113 14.14 5.82 -8.60
CA GLU A 113 13.60 4.48 -8.71
C GLU A 113 13.00 4.03 -7.39
N THR A 114 13.70 4.27 -6.28
CA THR A 114 13.18 3.99 -4.95
C THR A 114 11.90 4.78 -4.67
N GLN A 115 11.82 6.06 -5.03
CA GLN A 115 10.60 6.86 -4.90
C GLN A 115 9.42 6.22 -5.66
N LYS A 116 9.65 5.80 -6.91
CA LYS A 116 8.63 5.15 -7.74
C LYS A 116 8.18 3.82 -7.14
N LEU A 117 9.13 2.98 -6.71
CA LEU A 117 8.86 1.68 -6.10
C LEU A 117 8.10 1.81 -4.77
N MET A 118 8.41 2.84 -3.97
CA MET A 118 7.76 3.10 -2.69
C MET A 118 6.45 3.90 -2.80
N GLY A 119 6.18 4.51 -3.97
CA GLY A 119 5.01 5.35 -4.20
C GLY A 119 5.02 6.65 -3.39
N HIS A 120 6.20 7.23 -3.13
CA HIS A 120 6.29 8.50 -2.41
C HIS A 120 5.88 9.67 -3.30
N ALA A 121 4.89 10.44 -2.84
CA ALA A 121 4.43 11.64 -3.54
C ALA A 121 5.54 12.70 -3.69
N ASP A 122 6.46 12.77 -2.73
CA ASP A 122 7.60 13.68 -2.73
C ASP A 122 8.92 12.93 -2.52
N ILE A 123 9.88 13.23 -3.41
CA ILE A 123 11.25 12.70 -3.39
C ILE A 123 12.00 13.06 -2.11
N SER A 124 11.64 14.16 -1.44
CA SER A 124 12.28 14.57 -0.18
C SER A 124 12.16 13.49 0.90
N THR A 125 11.11 12.67 0.86
CA THR A 125 10.89 11.56 1.79
C THR A 125 11.96 10.49 1.62
N THR A 126 12.22 10.06 0.39
CA THR A 126 13.26 9.08 0.07
C THR A 126 14.65 9.64 0.37
N ARG A 127 14.89 10.90 0.01
CA ARG A 127 16.18 11.56 0.21
C ARG A 127 16.55 11.72 1.69
N LYS A 128 15.57 12.00 2.56
CA LYS A 128 15.80 12.04 4.02
C LYS A 128 16.27 10.68 4.53
N ILE A 129 15.61 9.59 4.11
CA ILE A 129 15.97 8.22 4.50
C ILE A 129 17.39 7.88 4.01
N TYR A 130 17.67 8.12 2.74
CA TYR A 130 18.99 7.83 2.14
C TYR A 130 20.11 8.67 2.76
N THR A 131 19.84 9.95 3.09
CA THR A 131 20.79 10.80 3.80
C THR A 131 21.18 10.20 5.15
N HIS A 132 20.19 9.76 5.94
CA HIS A 132 20.45 9.12 7.23
C HIS A 132 21.23 7.80 7.09
N LEU A 133 20.89 6.98 6.11
CA LEU A 133 21.60 5.71 5.84
C LEU A 133 23.05 5.95 5.39
N ARG A 134 23.27 6.95 4.53
CA ARG A 134 24.61 7.35 4.07
C ARG A 134 25.46 7.88 5.21
N GLN A 135 24.92 8.73 6.08
CA GLN A 135 25.64 9.23 7.26
C GLN A 135 26.06 8.07 8.17
N LYS A 136 25.14 7.14 8.44
CA LYS A 136 25.42 5.93 9.24
C LYS A 136 26.54 5.07 8.64
N ASN A 137 26.56 4.88 7.32
CA ASN A 137 27.63 4.14 6.65
C ASN A 137 28.99 4.88 6.71
N MET A 138 29.01 6.20 6.54
CA MET A 138 30.24 7.01 6.63
C MET A 138 30.88 6.93 8.03
N GLU A 139 30.06 6.88 9.08
CA GLU A 139 30.55 6.68 10.45
C GLU A 139 31.20 5.30 10.64
N ALA A 140 30.65 4.26 10.00
CA ALA A 140 31.22 2.92 10.02
C ALA A 140 32.57 2.87 9.28
N ASP A 141 32.66 3.50 8.10
CA ASP A 141 33.91 3.58 7.31
C ASP A 141 35.00 4.33 8.09
N THR A 142 34.65 5.43 8.74
CA THR A 142 35.59 6.22 9.55
C THR A 142 36.15 5.39 10.72
N LYS A 143 35.30 4.63 11.41
CA LYS A 143 35.72 3.74 12.50
C LYS A 143 36.66 2.63 12.01
N LEU A 144 36.34 2.02 10.87
CA LEU A 144 37.19 0.99 10.25
C LEU A 144 38.57 1.54 9.88
N ASN A 145 38.61 2.69 9.21
CA ASN A 145 39.86 3.35 8.83
C ASN A 145 40.71 3.71 10.05
N ASN A 146 40.09 4.22 11.12
CA ASN A 146 40.79 4.52 12.38
C ASN A 146 41.38 3.26 13.02
N TYR A 147 40.66 2.14 13.00
CA TYR A 147 41.15 0.86 13.51
C TYR A 147 42.35 0.34 12.69
N ILE A 148 42.25 0.33 11.37
CA ILE A 148 43.31 -0.10 10.46
C ILE A 148 44.57 0.75 10.66
N ASN A 149 44.43 2.07 10.70
CA ASN A 149 45.55 3.00 10.91
C ASN A 149 46.24 2.79 12.27
N LYS A 150 45.46 2.54 13.33
CA LYS A 150 46.01 2.23 14.67
C LYS A 150 46.84 0.94 14.65
N LYS A 151 46.40 -0.09 13.92
CA LYS A 151 47.12 -1.36 13.78
C LYS A 151 48.43 -1.19 12.98
N ILE A 152 48.37 -0.50 11.83
CA ILE A 152 49.54 -0.21 10.99
C ILE A 152 50.62 0.57 11.77
N ASN A 153 50.22 1.56 12.58
CA ASN A 153 51.17 2.36 13.36
C ASN A 153 51.81 1.56 14.51
N LYS A 154 51.08 0.60 15.10
CA LYS A 154 51.61 -0.30 16.11
C LYS A 154 52.66 -1.27 15.53
N ASP A 155 52.40 -1.81 14.35
CA ASP A 155 53.34 -2.71 13.65
C ASP A 155 54.60 -1.99 13.15
N LYS A 156 54.50 -0.70 12.81
CA LYS A 156 55.67 0.15 12.49
C LYS A 156 56.56 0.41 13.70
N GLN A 157 56.00 0.60 14.90
CA GLN A 157 56.80 0.81 16.12
C GLN A 157 57.57 -0.46 16.54
N LEU A 158 57.02 -1.65 16.29
CA LEU A 158 57.68 -2.93 16.60
C LEU A 158 58.86 -3.26 15.67
N LYS A 159 58.88 -2.71 14.44
CA LYS A 159 59.96 -2.91 13.47
C LYS A 159 61.15 -1.95 13.62
N VAL A 160 61.02 -0.89 14.42
CA VAL A 160 62.10 0.10 14.66
C VAL A 160 62.95 -0.29 15.89
N ILE A 161 62.53 -1.29 16.65
CA ILE A 161 63.16 -1.71 17.91
C ILE A 161 63.97 -3.02 17.75
N ASN A 162 63.97 -3.64 16.55
CA ASN A 162 64.80 -4.78 16.17
C ASN A 162 65.80 -4.37 15.08
#